data_AF-A0A4Y7K6J5-F1
#
_entry.id   AF-A0A4Y7K6J5-F1
#
_cell.length_a   1.000
_cell.length_b   1.000
_cell.length_c   1.000
_cell.angle_alpha   90.00
_cell.angle_beta   90.00
_cell.angle_gamma   90.00
#
_symmetry.space_group_name_H-M   'P 1'
#
loop_
_entity.id
_entity.type
_entity.pdbx_description
1 polymer ?
#
loop_
_entity_poly.entity_id
_entity_poly.type
_entity_poly.pdbx_seq_one_letter_code
_entity_poly.pdbx_strand_id
1 'polypeptide(L)'
;MVPLSSAVSLLNGERTVVVLFLTRILFCMPKSLYYESLGLCLLAFAGLFIEICAENSTSLNQFKPRPGASSGILLGAVTLPSVMLSRLIQLSRAVESKDIEPQELDYLIVQYWDVSATCFAVLLFLCCCVIRQSTNATSFLKFRRFHNKEISLLYIAVYVAVCCFSLARQSDFGSHLAMKLFWVFCHGLAAVRLIQHFLHTFPSCASVGEALLVTSGLVLYFGDMIAYTLAKLNTFLISPELLSEQYGFKRSEIITIIQGFLISLLVFPVFYGFSLRIYHQLSGWISPQTHAAEETDSKVIESSLLFYASLIVTLVVIAPAWTQFVQGFHRHPLLWILNFVFEEPLKRLALCIYWVSVICASVLRFYNISKSRKNERILLRKYYHLVAVLMFSPALIFQSSFLDLAFGAALAVFLILEIVRLSILKRFNFFGKPLHNQNLCRQVWKIWPLGKHINQFMNAFTDHRDSELLIVSHFSLLLGCALPEWLSTDFSDRSLAPFAGILSLGIGDTMASMVGYKYGILRWSKTGTLDLPPHSCDCEWVIRGVHNTTR
;
A
#
# COMPACT_ATOMS: atom_id res chain seq x y z
N MET A 1 3.51 40.78 26.55
CA MET A 1 2.75 40.82 25.28
C MET A 1 3.56 40.06 24.24
N VAL A 2 3.15 38.83 23.92
CA VAL A 2 3.73 38.07 22.81
C VAL A 2 3.27 38.75 21.51
N PRO A 3 4.16 39.09 20.55
CA PRO A 3 3.75 39.83 19.37
C PRO A 3 2.80 38.98 18.53
N LEU A 4 1.71 39.61 18.09
CA LEU A 4 0.63 39.03 17.26
C LEU A 4 1.14 38.41 15.94
N SER A 5 2.41 38.65 15.56
CA SER A 5 3.07 38.05 14.40
C SER A 5 3.44 36.57 14.56
N SER A 6 3.54 36.03 15.79
CA SER A 6 3.79 34.60 16.02
C SER A 6 2.52 33.72 15.95
N ALA A 7 1.34 34.33 16.09
CA ALA A 7 0.07 33.63 15.92
C ALA A 7 -0.24 33.37 14.43
N VAL A 8 0.19 34.28 13.55
CA VAL A 8 -0.02 34.14 12.10
C VAL A 8 0.97 33.17 11.46
N SER A 9 2.19 33.01 11.99
CA SER A 9 3.12 31.95 11.56
C SER A 9 2.73 30.55 12.07
N LEU A 10 1.73 30.46 12.95
CA LEU A 10 1.22 29.20 13.48
C LEU A 10 0.20 28.52 12.54
N LEU A 11 -0.48 29.28 11.68
CA LEU A 11 -1.44 28.79 10.67
C LEU A 11 -0.73 28.54 9.32
N ASN A 12 0.02 27.44 9.24
CA ASN A 12 0.30 26.86 7.93
C ASN A 12 -1.00 26.25 7.36
N GLY A 13 -1.18 26.29 6.04
CA GLY A 13 -2.36 25.71 5.37
C GLY A 13 -2.59 24.25 5.77
N GLU A 14 -1.52 23.47 5.90
CA GLU A 14 -1.57 22.08 6.35
C GLU A 14 -2.17 21.93 7.76
N ARG A 15 -1.73 22.76 8.73
CA ARG A 15 -2.25 22.73 10.11
C ARG A 15 -3.72 23.10 10.17
N THR A 16 -4.16 24.02 9.32
CA THR A 16 -5.58 24.39 9.19
C THR A 16 -6.39 23.22 8.65
N VAL A 17 -5.87 22.50 7.66
CA VAL A 17 -6.50 21.27 7.12
C VAL A 17 -6.60 20.20 8.20
N VAL A 18 -5.57 19.99 9.02
CA VAL A 18 -5.63 19.03 10.14
C VAL A 18 -6.73 19.41 11.13
N VAL A 19 -6.81 20.68 11.52
CA VAL A 19 -7.83 21.16 12.46
C VAL A 19 -9.23 20.98 11.87
N LEU A 20 -9.45 21.34 10.59
CA LEU A 20 -10.73 21.11 9.91
C LEU A 20 -11.09 19.63 9.81
N PHE A 21 -10.10 18.78 9.55
CA PHE A 21 -10.27 17.33 9.48
C PHE A 21 -10.68 16.75 10.83
N LEU A 22 -9.96 17.11 11.91
CA LEU A 22 -10.23 16.64 13.27
C LEU A 22 -11.57 17.14 13.81
N THR A 23 -11.88 18.42 13.60
CA THR A 23 -13.15 19.01 14.02
C THR A 23 -14.33 18.35 13.31
N ARG A 24 -14.20 18.05 12.01
CA ARG A 24 -15.23 17.34 11.26
C ARG A 24 -15.43 15.91 11.74
N ILE A 25 -14.36 15.19 12.07
CA ILE A 25 -14.47 13.85 12.68
C ILE A 25 -15.23 13.98 13.99
N LEU A 26 -14.76 14.80 14.93
CA LEU A 26 -15.40 14.90 16.26
C LEU A 26 -16.89 15.30 16.19
N PHE A 27 -17.29 16.12 15.21
CA PHE A 27 -18.67 16.58 15.06
C PHE A 27 -19.60 15.60 14.34
N CYS A 28 -19.07 14.72 13.48
CA CYS A 28 -19.89 13.84 12.63
C CYS A 28 -20.09 12.41 13.19
N MET A 29 -19.54 12.09 14.37
CA MET A 29 -19.45 10.71 14.85
C MET A 29 -20.64 10.30 15.75
N PRO A 30 -21.17 9.06 15.58
CA PRO A 30 -22.12 8.49 16.53
C PRO A 30 -21.45 8.23 17.88
N LYS A 31 -22.22 8.33 18.98
CA LYS A 31 -21.71 8.13 20.36
C LYS A 31 -21.13 6.74 20.60
N SER A 32 -21.51 5.74 19.79
CA SER A 32 -20.97 4.39 19.85
C SER A 32 -19.48 4.31 19.50
N LEU A 33 -19.01 5.18 18.60
CA LEU A 33 -17.65 5.14 18.01
C LEU A 33 -16.71 6.22 18.55
N TYR A 34 -16.92 6.64 19.80
CA TYR A 34 -16.18 7.75 20.41
C TYR A 34 -14.70 7.41 20.64
N TYR A 35 -14.39 6.20 21.09
CA TYR A 35 -13.02 5.78 21.36
C TYR A 35 -12.19 5.69 20.07
N GLU A 36 -12.80 5.20 18.99
CA GLU A 36 -12.20 5.09 17.68
C GLU A 36 -11.88 6.48 17.14
N SER A 37 -12.84 7.41 17.23
CA SER A 37 -12.64 8.82 16.88
C SER A 37 -11.49 9.46 17.69
N LEU A 38 -11.45 9.24 19.00
CA LEU A 38 -10.35 9.72 19.85
C LEU A 38 -9.00 9.12 19.43
N GLY A 39 -8.96 7.81 19.14
CA GLY A 39 -7.77 7.13 18.64
C GLY A 39 -7.25 7.77 17.35
N LEU A 40 -8.14 8.12 16.41
CA LEU A 40 -7.77 8.80 15.17
C LEU A 40 -7.23 10.21 15.42
N CYS A 41 -7.85 10.95 16.35
CA CYS A 41 -7.38 12.28 16.74
C CYS A 41 -5.97 12.22 17.33
N LEU A 42 -5.72 11.27 18.24
CA LEU A 42 -4.38 11.02 18.78
C LEU A 42 -3.40 10.64 17.67
N LEU A 43 -3.80 9.81 16.71
CA LEU A 43 -2.91 9.43 15.63
C LEU A 43 -2.53 10.64 14.75
N ALA A 44 -3.49 11.51 14.44
CA ALA A 44 -3.25 12.74 13.67
C ALA A 44 -2.33 13.72 14.41
N PHE A 45 -2.52 13.93 15.72
CA PHE A 45 -1.63 14.78 16.49
C PHE A 45 -0.20 14.22 16.55
N ALA A 46 -0.05 12.90 16.73
CA ALA A 46 1.25 12.24 16.72
C ALA A 46 1.92 12.35 15.33
N GLY A 47 1.17 12.12 14.26
CA GLY A 47 1.65 12.26 12.88
C GLY A 47 2.12 13.67 12.58
N LEU A 48 1.33 14.69 12.94
CA LEU A 48 1.68 16.10 12.76
C LEU A 48 2.92 16.48 13.57
N PHE A 49 3.00 16.03 14.83
CA PHE A 49 4.16 16.30 15.69
C PHE A 49 5.45 15.73 15.06
N ILE A 50 5.41 14.48 14.59
CA ILE A 50 6.57 13.82 13.99
C ILE A 50 6.92 14.45 12.65
N GLU A 51 5.94 14.84 11.82
CA GLU A 51 6.17 15.56 10.57
C GLU A 51 6.90 16.88 10.80
N ILE A 52 6.46 17.69 11.78
CA ILE A 52 7.15 18.93 12.17
C ILE A 52 8.57 18.63 12.68
N CYS A 53 8.76 17.57 13.47
CA CYS A 53 10.09 17.18 13.94
C CYS A 53 11.00 16.65 12.81
N ALA A 54 10.43 15.98 11.82
CA ALA A 54 11.12 15.45 10.66
C ALA A 54 11.61 16.57 9.73
N GLU A 55 10.77 17.57 9.44
CA GLU A 55 11.16 18.72 8.60
C GLU A 55 12.30 19.54 9.22
N ASN A 56 12.33 19.62 10.55
CA ASN A 56 13.35 20.36 11.28
C ASN A 56 14.63 19.53 11.55
N SER A 57 14.72 18.28 11.08
CA SER A 57 15.87 17.41 11.36
C SER A 57 16.35 16.64 10.13
N THR A 58 17.66 16.42 10.01
CA THR A 58 18.24 15.56 8.96
C THR A 58 18.20 14.07 9.34
N SER A 59 17.52 13.71 10.42
CA SER A 59 17.55 12.37 11.01
C SER A 59 16.98 11.28 10.09
N LEU A 60 15.92 11.59 9.34
CA LEU A 60 15.32 10.64 8.41
C LEU A 60 16.11 10.44 7.11
N ASN A 61 17.19 11.20 6.89
CA ASN A 61 18.06 11.04 5.71
C ASN A 61 18.79 9.68 5.70
N GLN A 62 18.90 8.99 6.84
CA GLN A 62 19.45 7.63 6.89
C GLN A 62 18.65 6.63 6.05
N PHE A 63 17.35 6.89 5.86
CA PHE A 63 16.45 6.08 5.03
C PHE A 63 16.40 6.54 3.57
N LYS A 64 17.16 7.60 3.23
CA LYS A 64 17.22 8.20 1.88
C LYS A 64 15.82 8.34 1.24
N PRO A 65 14.86 9.03 1.88
CA PRO A 65 13.53 9.23 1.30
C PRO A 65 13.63 9.91 -0.06
N ARG A 66 12.58 9.80 -0.88
CA ARG A 66 12.59 10.35 -2.23
C ARG A 66 12.93 11.85 -2.24
N PRO A 67 13.94 12.29 -3.02
CA PRO A 67 14.36 13.68 -3.04
C PRO A 67 13.27 14.59 -3.59
N GLY A 68 13.02 15.71 -2.92
CA GLY A 68 12.03 16.73 -3.33
C GLY A 68 10.57 16.41 -2.99
N ALA A 69 10.28 15.29 -2.32
CA ALA A 69 8.95 14.98 -1.78
C ALA A 69 8.83 15.41 -0.30
N SER A 70 7.63 15.82 0.13
CA SER A 70 7.36 16.02 1.56
C SER A 70 7.39 14.69 2.30
N SER A 71 7.54 14.74 3.63
CA SER A 71 7.62 13.54 4.46
C SER A 71 6.34 12.70 4.35
N GLY A 72 5.18 13.37 4.30
CA GLY A 72 3.86 12.77 4.16
C GLY A 72 3.44 11.94 5.36
N ILE A 73 4.12 12.08 6.50
CA ILE A 73 3.97 11.19 7.67
C ILE A 73 2.56 11.29 8.25
N LEU A 74 2.02 12.51 8.39
CA LEU A 74 0.65 12.70 8.86
C LEU A 74 -0.36 12.00 7.95
N LEU A 75 -0.24 12.24 6.64
CA LEU A 75 -1.17 11.69 5.65
C LEU A 75 -1.09 10.16 5.63
N GLY A 76 0.12 9.59 5.64
CA GLY A 76 0.33 8.14 5.70
C GLY A 76 -0.21 7.50 6.98
N ALA A 77 -0.11 8.19 8.13
CA ALA A 77 -0.61 7.69 9.40
C ALA A 77 -2.14 7.71 9.49
N VAL A 78 -2.79 8.74 8.95
CA VAL A 78 -4.22 8.99 9.18
C VAL A 78 -5.11 8.38 8.09
N THR A 79 -4.63 8.26 6.85
CA THR A 79 -5.43 7.82 5.69
C THR A 79 -6.15 6.48 5.88
N LEU A 80 -5.43 5.39 6.15
CA LEU A 80 -6.05 4.07 6.27
C LEU A 80 -6.98 3.96 7.49
N PRO A 81 -6.61 4.42 8.71
CA PRO A 81 -7.53 4.52 9.84
C PRO A 81 -8.78 5.36 9.55
N SER A 82 -8.66 6.44 8.78
CA SER A 82 -9.82 7.28 8.41
C SER A 82 -10.78 6.55 7.49
N VAL A 83 -10.26 5.78 6.54
CA VAL A 83 -11.07 4.93 5.66
C VAL A 83 -11.81 3.87 6.49
N MET A 84 -11.13 3.21 7.43
CA MET A 84 -11.76 2.24 8.32
C MET A 84 -12.78 2.88 9.26
N LEU A 85 -12.51 4.08 9.80
CA LEU A 85 -13.49 4.81 10.60
C LEU A 85 -14.72 5.19 9.78
N SER A 86 -14.53 5.61 8.52
CA SER A 86 -15.65 5.91 7.63
C SER A 86 -16.54 4.70 7.36
N ARG A 87 -15.93 3.51 7.26
CA ARG A 87 -16.62 2.22 7.17
C ARG A 87 -17.39 1.90 8.43
N LEU A 88 -16.76 2.07 9.59
CA LEU A 88 -17.40 1.85 10.89
C LEU A 88 -18.64 2.73 11.06
N ILE A 89 -18.57 4.01 10.64
CA ILE A 89 -19.73 4.90 10.68
C ILE A 89 -20.86 4.37 9.78
N GLN A 90 -20.54 3.89 8.57
CA GLN A 90 -21.55 3.33 7.65
C GLN A 90 -22.20 2.08 8.24
N LEU A 91 -21.39 1.13 8.72
CA LEU A 91 -21.87 -0.10 9.35
C LEU A 91 -22.68 0.17 10.62
N SER A 92 -22.24 1.11 11.46
CA SER A 92 -22.97 1.46 12.68
C SER A 92 -24.39 1.97 12.41
N ARG A 93 -24.61 2.66 11.29
CA ARG A 93 -25.94 3.13 10.86
C ARG A 93 -26.79 1.98 10.32
N ALA A 94 -26.19 1.08 9.54
CA ALA A 94 -26.88 -0.09 8.99
C ALA A 94 -27.29 -1.11 10.08
N VAL A 95 -26.49 -1.23 11.14
CA VAL A 95 -26.86 -2.04 12.32
C VAL A 95 -28.01 -1.40 13.09
N GLU A 96 -28.04 -0.06 13.20
CA GLU A 96 -29.14 0.68 13.84
C GLU A 96 -30.46 0.54 13.05
N SER A 97 -30.41 0.41 11.72
CA SER A 97 -31.57 0.12 10.87
C SER A 97 -32.00 -1.37 10.84
N LYS A 98 -31.28 -2.26 11.55
CA LYS A 98 -31.46 -3.73 11.58
C LYS A 98 -31.20 -4.46 10.25
N ASP A 99 -30.46 -3.86 9.34
CA ASP A 99 -30.17 -4.48 8.04
C ASP A 99 -29.03 -5.51 8.12
N ILE A 100 -28.22 -5.49 9.19
CA ILE A 100 -26.97 -6.26 9.30
C ILE A 100 -26.78 -6.84 10.71
N GLU A 101 -26.12 -8.00 10.80
CA GLU A 101 -25.75 -8.62 12.07
C GLU A 101 -24.68 -7.82 12.83
N PRO A 102 -24.78 -7.68 14.17
CA PRO A 102 -23.84 -6.89 14.99
C PRO A 102 -22.40 -7.43 14.98
N GLN A 103 -22.18 -8.66 14.54
CA GLN A 103 -20.87 -9.31 14.51
C GLN A 103 -19.89 -8.68 13.49
N GLU A 104 -20.40 -8.18 12.36
CA GLU A 104 -19.58 -7.51 11.35
C GLU A 104 -18.97 -6.21 11.87
N LEU A 105 -19.73 -5.48 12.69
CA LEU A 105 -19.28 -4.25 13.33
C LEU A 105 -18.13 -4.55 14.30
N ASP A 106 -18.24 -5.63 15.08
CA ASP A 106 -17.21 -5.98 16.06
C ASP A 106 -15.89 -6.37 15.41
N TYR A 107 -15.94 -7.14 14.34
CA TYR A 107 -14.77 -7.51 13.56
C TYR A 107 -14.09 -6.28 12.94
N LEU A 108 -14.87 -5.35 12.36
CA LEU A 108 -14.31 -4.14 11.76
C LEU A 108 -13.67 -3.20 12.80
N ILE A 109 -14.18 -3.17 14.04
CA ILE A 109 -13.58 -2.40 15.14
C ILE A 109 -12.21 -2.98 15.51
N VAL A 110 -12.07 -4.32 15.56
CA VAL A 110 -10.76 -4.95 15.80
C VAL A 110 -9.79 -4.60 14.68
N GLN A 111 -10.21 -4.70 13.41
CA GLN A 111 -9.37 -4.29 12.28
C GLN A 111 -8.99 -2.81 12.31
N TYR A 112 -9.90 -1.92 12.73
CA TYR A 112 -9.60 -0.50 12.91
C TYR A 112 -8.47 -0.30 13.91
N TRP A 113 -8.52 -0.99 15.06
CA TRP A 113 -7.47 -0.93 16.06
C TRP A 113 -6.17 -1.57 15.60
N ASP A 114 -6.21 -2.64 14.80
CA ASP A 114 -5.03 -3.24 14.18
C ASP A 114 -4.29 -2.24 13.28
N VAL A 115 -5.02 -1.50 12.43
CA VAL A 115 -4.44 -0.45 11.57
C VAL A 115 -3.96 0.73 12.40
N SER A 116 -4.79 1.21 13.34
CA SER A 116 -4.46 2.35 14.17
C SER A 116 -3.18 2.08 14.98
N ALA A 117 -3.08 0.91 15.60
CA ALA A 117 -1.91 0.50 16.38
C ALA A 117 -0.67 0.29 15.49
N THR A 118 -0.86 -0.24 14.28
CA THR A 118 0.19 -0.33 13.25
C THR A 118 0.78 1.04 12.95
N CYS A 119 -0.07 2.02 12.64
CA CYS A 119 0.37 3.39 12.37
C CYS A 119 1.03 4.02 13.61
N PHE A 120 0.44 3.84 14.79
CA PHE A 120 0.97 4.37 16.05
C PHE A 120 2.35 3.79 16.39
N ALA A 121 2.55 2.48 16.25
CA ALA A 121 3.82 1.81 16.51
C ALA A 121 4.93 2.34 15.57
N VAL A 122 4.62 2.56 14.29
CA VAL A 122 5.56 3.18 13.35
C VAL A 122 5.89 4.62 13.74
N LEU A 123 4.88 5.41 14.14
CA LEU A 123 5.10 6.78 14.61
C LEU A 123 6.03 6.80 15.84
N LEU A 124 5.84 5.89 16.80
CA LEU A 124 6.75 5.75 17.95
C LEU A 124 8.18 5.39 17.51
N PHE A 125 8.33 4.50 16.54
CA PHE A 125 9.63 4.16 15.97
C PHE A 125 10.30 5.37 15.31
N LEU A 126 9.58 6.12 14.48
CA LEU A 126 10.10 7.33 13.83
C LEU A 126 10.47 8.41 14.86
N CYS A 127 9.64 8.61 15.89
CA CYS A 127 9.92 9.50 17.00
C CYS A 127 11.23 9.12 17.70
N CYS A 128 11.43 7.83 17.98
CA CYS A 128 12.68 7.31 18.54
C CYS A 128 13.90 7.58 17.63
N CYS A 129 13.77 7.42 16.31
CA CYS A 129 14.83 7.73 15.36
C CYS A 129 15.23 9.22 15.38
N VAL A 130 14.23 10.11 15.33
CA VAL A 130 14.45 11.57 15.37
C VAL A 130 15.13 11.99 16.68
N ILE A 131 14.68 11.45 17.82
CA ILE A 131 15.23 11.76 19.14
C ILE A 131 16.67 11.21 19.31
N ARG A 132 16.95 10.01 18.78
CA ARG A 132 18.25 9.33 18.94
C ARG A 132 19.38 10.01 18.15
N GLN A 133 19.09 10.62 17.00
CA GLN A 133 20.11 11.23 16.13
C GLN A 133 20.39 12.70 16.47
N SER A 134 19.52 13.34 17.28
CA SER A 134 19.74 14.67 17.88
C SER A 134 20.75 14.65 19.05
N THR A 135 21.71 13.74 19.06
CA THR A 135 22.75 13.64 20.11
C THR A 135 23.88 14.65 19.95
N ASN A 136 23.98 15.33 18.81
CA ASN A 136 25.05 16.29 18.51
C ASN A 136 24.67 17.76 18.77
N ALA A 137 23.54 18.04 19.44
CA ALA A 137 23.04 19.40 19.62
C ALA A 137 22.93 19.82 21.10
N THR A 138 22.96 21.15 21.30
CA THR A 138 23.19 21.92 22.55
C THR A 138 22.26 21.58 23.74
N SER A 139 22.64 22.08 24.94
CA SER A 139 22.00 21.82 26.25
C SER A 139 20.47 22.02 26.30
N PHE A 140 19.91 22.92 25.48
CA PHE A 140 18.47 23.17 25.37
C PHE A 140 17.68 21.97 24.81
N LEU A 141 18.26 21.21 23.87
CA LEU A 141 17.64 20.00 23.31
C LEU A 141 17.67 18.82 24.29
N LYS A 142 18.60 18.81 25.26
CA LYS A 142 18.64 17.79 26.34
C LYS A 142 17.50 17.98 27.36
N PHE A 143 17.15 19.22 27.72
CA PHE A 143 16.01 19.51 28.61
C PHE A 143 14.67 19.17 27.93
N ARG A 144 14.51 19.57 26.66
CA ARG A 144 13.38 19.16 25.83
C ARG A 144 13.27 17.63 25.71
N ARG A 145 14.39 16.91 25.70
CA ARG A 145 14.43 15.43 25.64
C ARG A 145 13.86 14.75 26.88
N PHE A 146 14.10 15.28 28.08
CA PHE A 146 13.58 14.68 29.32
C PHE A 146 12.07 14.90 29.42
N HIS A 147 11.62 16.14 29.21
CA HIS A 147 10.20 16.48 29.21
C HIS A 147 9.42 15.77 28.08
N ASN A 148 10.02 15.64 26.89
CA ASN A 148 9.42 14.86 25.79
C ASN A 148 9.29 13.37 26.09
N LYS A 149 10.15 12.78 26.94
CA LYS A 149 10.03 11.35 27.31
C LYS A 149 8.85 11.11 28.23
N GLU A 150 8.64 11.95 29.23
CA GLU A 150 7.48 11.87 30.13
C GLU A 150 6.17 12.11 29.37
N ILE A 151 6.14 13.13 28.51
CA ILE A 151 4.99 13.41 27.63
C ILE A 151 4.75 12.24 26.67
N SER A 152 5.80 11.65 26.10
CA SER A 152 5.68 10.50 25.20
C SER A 152 5.15 9.26 25.92
N LEU A 153 5.54 9.01 27.18
CA LEU A 153 5.02 7.89 27.97
C LEU A 153 3.55 8.09 28.34
N LEU A 154 3.18 9.30 28.75
CA LEU A 154 1.79 9.66 29.01
C LEU A 154 0.95 9.48 27.74
N TYR A 155 1.46 9.88 26.59
CA TYR A 155 0.78 9.73 25.31
C TYR A 155 0.52 8.27 24.94
N ILE A 156 1.52 7.40 25.13
CA ILE A 156 1.38 5.96 24.92
C ILE A 156 0.34 5.39 25.88
N ALA A 157 0.39 5.77 27.17
CA ALA A 157 -0.56 5.30 28.17
C ALA A 157 -2.01 5.69 27.82
N VAL A 158 -2.23 6.93 27.37
CA VAL A 158 -3.55 7.41 26.93
C VAL A 158 -4.03 6.62 25.70
N TYR A 159 -3.18 6.45 24.68
CA TYR A 159 -3.55 5.72 23.47
C TYR A 159 -3.92 4.26 23.76
N VAL A 160 -3.10 3.57 24.56
CA VAL A 160 -3.36 2.19 24.98
C VAL A 160 -4.63 2.11 25.82
N ALA A 161 -4.87 3.05 26.73
CA ALA A 161 -6.11 3.07 27.53
C ALA A 161 -7.34 3.20 26.64
N VAL A 162 -7.34 4.11 25.65
CA VAL A 162 -8.47 4.28 24.71
C VAL A 162 -8.72 2.99 23.91
N CYS A 163 -7.66 2.32 23.43
CA CYS A 163 -7.75 1.03 22.75
C CYS A 163 -8.35 -0.06 23.65
N CYS A 164 -7.84 -0.18 24.88
CA CYS A 164 -8.34 -1.15 25.87
C CYS A 164 -9.82 -0.91 26.20
N PHE A 165 -10.24 0.34 26.41
CA PHE A 165 -11.64 0.66 26.71
C PHE A 165 -12.58 0.37 25.55
N SER A 166 -12.16 0.63 24.30
CA SER A 166 -12.95 0.26 23.12
C SER A 166 -13.12 -1.26 23.03
N LEU A 167 -12.04 -2.03 23.09
CA LEU A 167 -12.10 -3.48 22.93
C LEU A 167 -12.81 -4.18 24.11
N ALA A 168 -12.67 -3.64 25.33
CA ALA A 168 -13.37 -4.14 26.52
C ALA A 168 -14.89 -3.96 26.45
N ARG A 169 -15.39 -3.03 25.62
CA ARG A 169 -16.83 -2.85 25.42
C ARG A 169 -17.46 -4.03 24.66
N GLN A 170 -16.68 -4.74 23.87
CA GLN A 170 -17.18 -5.77 22.93
C GLN A 170 -17.08 -7.19 23.46
N SER A 171 -16.10 -7.46 24.31
CA SER A 171 -15.84 -8.80 24.83
C SER A 171 -16.11 -8.85 26.33
N ASP A 172 -16.75 -9.92 26.79
CA ASP A 172 -16.81 -10.23 28.21
C ASP A 172 -15.41 -10.15 28.84
N PHE A 173 -15.31 -9.50 30.00
CA PHE A 173 -14.03 -9.29 30.69
C PHE A 173 -13.30 -10.63 30.91
N GLY A 174 -12.09 -10.80 30.34
CA GLY A 174 -11.34 -12.05 30.46
C GLY A 174 -10.24 -12.30 29.40
N SER A 175 -10.02 -13.57 29.05
CA SER A 175 -8.98 -14.06 28.12
C SER A 175 -9.15 -13.58 26.67
N HIS A 176 -10.38 -13.37 26.21
CA HIS A 176 -10.67 -12.87 24.87
C HIS A 176 -10.16 -11.45 24.62
N LEU A 177 -10.30 -10.56 25.61
CA LEU A 177 -9.74 -9.20 25.55
C LEU A 177 -8.21 -9.23 25.46
N ALA A 178 -7.57 -10.08 26.27
CA ALA A 178 -6.12 -10.26 26.25
C ALA A 178 -5.62 -10.76 24.88
N MET A 179 -6.35 -11.69 24.25
CA MET A 179 -6.02 -12.17 22.90
C MET A 179 -6.16 -11.06 21.85
N LYS A 180 -7.25 -10.26 21.87
CA LYS A 180 -7.42 -9.12 20.96
C LYS A 180 -6.29 -8.09 21.12
N LEU A 181 -5.93 -7.75 22.36
CA LEU A 181 -4.83 -6.80 22.63
C LEU A 181 -3.47 -7.35 22.20
N PHE A 182 -3.21 -8.65 22.42
CA PHE A 182 -2.00 -9.31 21.96
C PHE A 182 -1.91 -9.31 20.43
N TRP A 183 -3.03 -9.58 19.76
CA TRP A 183 -3.14 -9.52 18.31
C TRP A 183 -2.79 -8.12 17.75
N VAL A 184 -3.43 -7.08 18.29
CA VAL A 184 -3.16 -5.67 17.94
C VAL A 184 -1.68 -5.31 18.18
N PHE A 185 -1.09 -5.79 19.28
CA PHE A 185 0.33 -5.59 19.58
C PHE A 185 1.26 -6.27 18.55
N CYS A 186 0.95 -7.50 18.15
CA CYS A 186 1.69 -8.23 17.12
C CYS A 186 1.67 -7.48 15.77
N HIS A 187 0.53 -6.91 15.38
CA HIS A 187 0.40 -6.05 14.20
C HIS A 187 1.34 -4.84 14.26
N GLY A 188 1.36 -4.13 15.40
CA GLY A 188 2.28 -3.01 15.62
C GLY A 188 3.75 -3.39 15.49
N LEU A 189 4.17 -4.52 16.06
CA LEU A 189 5.55 -5.00 15.96
C LEU A 189 5.93 -5.40 14.53
N ALA A 190 5.03 -6.09 13.83
CA ALA A 190 5.22 -6.48 12.43
C ALA A 190 5.40 -5.25 11.55
N ALA A 191 4.61 -4.20 11.77
CA ALA A 191 4.71 -2.94 11.03
C ALA A 191 6.06 -2.24 11.20
N VAL A 192 6.57 -2.15 12.44
CA VAL A 192 7.88 -1.53 12.69
C VAL A 192 9.00 -2.30 11.98
N ARG A 193 8.95 -3.64 11.99
CA ARG A 193 9.92 -4.46 11.26
C ARG A 193 9.80 -4.30 9.75
N LEU A 194 8.58 -4.27 9.23
CA LEU A 194 8.32 -4.16 7.80
C LEU A 194 8.71 -2.79 7.24
N ILE A 195 8.40 -1.68 7.92
CA ILE A 195 8.79 -0.35 7.42
C ILE A 195 10.32 -0.16 7.43
N GLN A 196 11.01 -0.68 8.45
CA GLN A 196 12.48 -0.69 8.49
C GLN A 196 13.04 -1.44 7.27
N HIS A 197 12.52 -2.63 7.00
CA HIS A 197 12.93 -3.42 5.86
C HIS A 197 12.62 -2.72 4.53
N PHE A 198 11.42 -2.14 4.39
CA PHE A 198 10.98 -1.46 3.18
C PHE A 198 11.85 -0.24 2.86
N LEU A 199 12.06 0.65 3.83
CA LEU A 199 12.88 1.85 3.66
C LEU A 199 14.34 1.54 3.34
N HIS A 200 14.90 0.46 3.90
CA HIS A 200 16.27 0.03 3.58
C HIS A 200 16.38 -0.70 2.24
N THR A 201 15.35 -1.42 1.82
CA THR A 201 15.35 -2.19 0.57
C THR A 201 15.10 -1.31 -0.66
N PHE A 202 14.25 -0.29 -0.51
CA PHE A 202 13.83 0.62 -1.57
C PHE A 202 14.20 2.07 -1.27
N PRO A 203 15.50 2.41 -1.18
CA PRO A 203 15.92 3.78 -0.94
C PRO A 203 15.46 4.68 -2.09
N SER A 204 15.04 5.90 -1.74
CA SER A 204 14.62 6.97 -2.67
C SER A 204 13.39 6.68 -3.53
N CYS A 205 12.72 5.54 -3.32
CA CYS A 205 11.53 5.13 -4.08
C CYS A 205 10.24 5.78 -3.55
N ALA A 206 10.12 5.93 -2.23
CA ALA A 206 8.90 6.39 -1.56
C ALA A 206 9.20 7.50 -0.54
N SER A 207 8.18 8.30 -0.22
CA SER A 207 8.20 9.12 1.00
C SER A 207 7.98 8.24 2.23
N VAL A 208 8.29 8.76 3.42
CA VAL A 208 8.06 8.03 4.68
C VAL A 208 6.56 7.75 4.88
N GLY A 209 5.70 8.70 4.50
CA GLY A 209 4.25 8.56 4.52
C GLY A 209 3.71 7.49 3.58
N GLU A 210 4.21 7.42 2.34
CA GLU A 210 3.82 6.35 1.40
C GLU A 210 4.31 4.98 1.88
N ALA A 211 5.54 4.90 2.40
CA ALA A 211 6.07 3.67 2.98
C ALA A 211 5.23 3.22 4.18
N LEU A 212 4.78 4.15 5.02
CA LEU A 212 3.86 3.88 6.12
C LEU A 212 2.51 3.36 5.62
N LEU A 213 1.93 3.98 4.58
CA LEU A 213 0.67 3.55 3.99
C LEU A 213 0.75 2.13 3.39
N VAL A 214 1.82 1.83 2.66
CA VAL A 214 2.08 0.49 2.10
C VAL A 214 2.29 -0.52 3.23
N THR A 215 3.05 -0.15 4.26
CA THR A 215 3.31 -1.01 5.42
C THR A 215 2.03 -1.34 6.16
N SER A 216 1.19 -0.35 6.48
CA SER A 216 -0.06 -0.56 7.21
C SER A 216 -1.06 -1.40 6.42
N GLY A 217 -1.16 -1.15 5.11
CA GLY A 217 -1.97 -1.95 4.20
C GLY A 217 -1.51 -3.41 4.13
N LEU A 218 -0.21 -3.67 3.95
CA LEU A 218 0.33 -5.02 3.91
C LEU A 218 0.16 -5.76 5.25
N VAL A 219 0.44 -5.11 6.38
CA VAL A 219 0.28 -5.72 7.71
C VAL A 219 -1.18 -6.09 7.96
N LEU A 220 -2.14 -5.22 7.63
CA LEU A 220 -3.56 -5.54 7.72
C LEU A 220 -3.92 -6.72 6.81
N TYR A 221 -3.46 -6.71 5.57
CA TYR A 221 -3.79 -7.70 4.56
C TYR A 221 -3.29 -9.12 4.90
N PHE A 222 -2.04 -9.22 5.38
CA PHE A 222 -1.47 -10.47 5.87
C PHE A 222 -2.07 -10.89 7.21
N GLY A 223 -2.32 -9.95 8.11
CA GLY A 223 -2.94 -10.24 9.40
C GLY A 223 -4.34 -10.81 9.25
N ASP A 224 -5.16 -10.22 8.38
CA ASP A 224 -6.49 -10.72 8.05
C ASP A 224 -6.45 -12.18 7.52
N MET A 225 -5.52 -12.48 6.63
CA MET A 225 -5.29 -13.84 6.13
C MET A 225 -4.92 -14.82 7.26
N ILE A 226 -4.02 -14.41 8.16
CA ILE A 226 -3.61 -15.24 9.31
C ILE A 226 -4.79 -15.44 10.26
N ALA A 227 -5.54 -14.40 10.58
CA ALA A 227 -6.72 -14.46 11.44
C ALA A 227 -7.73 -15.47 10.90
N TYR A 228 -8.02 -15.42 9.60
CA TYR A 228 -8.96 -16.34 8.97
C TYR A 228 -8.43 -17.78 8.93
N THR A 229 -7.14 -17.96 8.62
CA THR A 229 -6.51 -19.28 8.62
C THR A 229 -6.54 -19.90 10.04
N LEU A 230 -6.26 -19.10 11.06
CA LEU A 230 -6.33 -19.52 12.47
C LEU A 230 -7.76 -19.83 12.90
N ALA A 231 -8.73 -19.01 12.51
CA ALA A 231 -10.14 -19.25 12.79
C ALA A 231 -10.58 -20.61 12.23
N LYS A 232 -10.24 -20.89 10.96
CA LYS A 232 -10.58 -22.16 10.30
C LYS A 232 -9.88 -23.36 10.93
N LEU A 233 -8.59 -23.23 11.28
CA LEU A 233 -7.85 -24.26 12.01
C LEU A 233 -8.47 -24.54 13.38
N ASN A 234 -8.90 -23.49 14.10
CA ASN A 234 -9.50 -23.63 15.41
C ASN A 234 -10.87 -24.33 15.35
N THR A 235 -11.69 -24.05 14.33
CA THR A 235 -12.95 -24.79 14.07
C THR A 235 -12.71 -26.28 13.78
N PHE A 236 -11.55 -26.64 13.22
CA PHE A 236 -11.19 -28.03 12.99
C PHE A 236 -10.71 -28.74 14.27
N LEU A 237 -10.09 -27.99 15.19
CA LEU A 237 -9.52 -28.50 16.44
C LEU A 237 -10.51 -28.49 17.62
N ILE A 238 -11.51 -27.62 17.61
CA ILE A 238 -12.51 -27.43 18.67
C ILE A 238 -13.92 -27.65 18.10
N SER A 239 -14.78 -28.35 18.85
CA SER A 239 -16.12 -28.79 18.45
C SER A 239 -16.94 -27.73 17.69
N PRO A 240 -17.60 -28.11 16.56
CA PRO A 240 -18.19 -27.17 15.60
C PRO A 240 -19.41 -26.39 16.13
N GLU A 241 -20.07 -26.87 17.20
CA GLU A 241 -21.28 -26.27 17.77
C GLU A 241 -21.05 -24.99 18.58
N LEU A 242 -19.83 -24.73 19.10
CA LEU A 242 -19.57 -23.57 19.95
C LEU A 242 -18.89 -22.39 19.23
N LEU A 243 -18.39 -22.61 18.00
CA LEU A 243 -17.59 -21.62 17.24
C LEU A 243 -18.27 -21.15 15.96
N SER A 244 -19.37 -21.80 15.55
CA SER A 244 -20.21 -21.39 14.42
C SER A 244 -20.80 -19.99 14.60
N GLU A 245 -20.96 -19.51 15.84
CA GLU A 245 -21.53 -18.20 16.14
C GLU A 245 -20.51 -17.06 16.20
N GLN A 246 -19.18 -17.31 16.21
CA GLN A 246 -18.20 -16.24 16.45
C GLN A 246 -17.42 -15.80 15.19
N TYR A 247 -17.38 -16.64 14.16
CA TYR A 247 -16.63 -16.39 12.92
C TYR A 247 -17.35 -16.93 11.66
N GLY A 248 -18.68 -17.00 11.68
CA GLY A 248 -19.53 -17.44 10.57
C GLY A 248 -19.59 -16.45 9.39
N PHE A 249 -18.46 -15.88 8.98
CA PHE A 249 -18.41 -14.89 7.91
C PHE A 249 -18.44 -15.59 6.53
N LYS A 250 -19.55 -15.45 5.79
CA LYS A 250 -19.59 -15.69 4.33
C LYS A 250 -18.88 -14.54 3.62
N ARG A 251 -17.53 -14.50 3.68
CA ARG A 251 -16.74 -13.59 2.86
C ARG A 251 -16.97 -13.91 1.38
N SER A 252 -17.08 -12.89 0.55
CA SER A 252 -17.16 -13.05 -0.92
C SER A 252 -16.05 -13.99 -1.42
N GLU A 253 -16.48 -15.03 -2.13
CA GLU A 253 -15.62 -16.04 -2.76
C GLU A 253 -14.52 -15.38 -3.61
N ILE A 254 -14.87 -14.30 -4.31
CA ILE A 254 -13.99 -13.51 -5.17
C ILE A 254 -12.86 -12.88 -4.36
N ILE A 255 -13.18 -12.22 -3.25
CA ILE A 255 -12.18 -11.53 -2.42
C ILE A 255 -11.19 -12.53 -1.84
N THR A 256 -11.64 -13.71 -1.41
CA THR A 256 -10.73 -14.75 -0.92
C THR A 256 -9.81 -15.28 -2.02
N ILE A 257 -10.33 -15.48 -3.24
CA ILE A 257 -9.51 -15.89 -4.39
C ILE A 257 -8.45 -14.83 -4.68
N ILE A 258 -8.84 -13.56 -4.81
CA ILE A 258 -7.92 -12.45 -5.04
C ILE A 258 -6.84 -12.43 -3.92
N GLN A 259 -7.26 -12.58 -2.67
CA GLN A 259 -6.36 -12.59 -1.53
C GLN A 259 -5.34 -13.72 -1.59
N GLY A 260 -5.77 -14.93 -1.89
CA GLY A 260 -4.90 -16.09 -1.99
C GLY A 260 -3.84 -15.96 -3.08
N PHE A 261 -4.23 -15.49 -4.27
CA PHE A 261 -3.30 -15.30 -5.38
C PHE A 261 -2.29 -14.17 -5.11
N LEU A 262 -2.75 -13.01 -4.63
CA LEU A 262 -1.86 -11.88 -4.35
C LEU A 262 -0.86 -12.19 -3.23
N ILE A 263 -1.30 -12.84 -2.15
CA ILE A 263 -0.40 -13.23 -1.05
C ILE A 263 0.64 -14.24 -1.52
N SER A 264 0.21 -15.25 -2.29
CA SER A 264 1.13 -16.26 -2.82
C SER A 264 2.21 -15.63 -3.71
N LEU A 265 1.85 -14.62 -4.50
CA LEU A 265 2.81 -13.83 -5.29
C LEU A 265 3.72 -12.94 -4.43
N LEU A 266 3.22 -12.34 -3.35
CA LEU A 266 4.06 -11.54 -2.44
C LEU A 266 5.07 -12.41 -1.67
N VAL A 267 4.71 -13.65 -1.32
CA VAL A 267 5.60 -14.61 -0.64
C VAL A 267 6.51 -15.36 -1.61
N PHE A 268 6.18 -15.38 -2.91
CA PHE A 268 6.92 -16.09 -3.95
C PHE A 268 8.45 -15.84 -3.96
N PRO A 269 8.97 -14.60 -3.82
CA PRO A 269 10.42 -14.38 -3.81
C PRO A 269 11.14 -15.16 -2.70
N VAL A 270 10.48 -15.36 -1.56
CA VAL A 270 10.99 -16.15 -0.43
C VAL A 270 11.01 -17.63 -0.79
N PHE A 271 9.92 -18.12 -1.37
CA PHE A 271 9.78 -19.50 -1.81
C PHE A 271 10.81 -19.85 -2.88
N TYR A 272 10.95 -19.02 -3.92
CA TYR A 272 11.96 -19.18 -4.96
C TYR A 272 13.38 -19.19 -4.38
N GLY A 273 13.69 -18.28 -3.46
CA GLY A 273 14.99 -18.24 -2.78
C GLY A 273 15.27 -19.47 -1.90
N PHE A 274 14.22 -20.17 -1.44
CA PHE A 274 14.34 -21.46 -0.76
C PHE A 274 14.54 -22.61 -1.75
N SER A 275 13.74 -22.67 -2.82
CA SER A 275 13.87 -23.67 -3.89
C SER A 275 15.26 -23.65 -4.53
N LEU A 276 15.80 -22.46 -4.78
CA LEU A 276 17.14 -22.28 -5.32
C LEU A 276 18.23 -22.81 -4.37
N ARG A 277 18.08 -22.61 -3.05
CA ARG A 277 19.03 -23.12 -2.04
C ARG A 277 19.04 -24.64 -2.02
N ILE A 278 17.86 -25.27 -2.06
CA ILE A 278 17.74 -26.73 -2.15
C ILE A 278 18.38 -27.24 -3.43
N TYR A 279 18.09 -26.61 -4.57
CA TYR A 279 18.65 -26.98 -5.86
C TYR A 279 20.19 -26.95 -5.84
N HIS A 280 20.80 -25.87 -5.35
CA HIS A 280 22.26 -25.78 -5.26
C HIS A 280 22.89 -26.78 -4.29
N GLN A 281 22.20 -27.11 -3.20
CA GLN A 281 22.65 -28.17 -2.28
C GLN A 281 22.64 -29.53 -2.97
N LEU A 282 21.57 -29.85 -3.70
CA LEU A 282 21.43 -31.11 -4.45
C LEU A 282 22.43 -31.20 -5.62
N SER A 283 22.61 -30.12 -6.39
CA SER A 283 23.55 -30.09 -7.51
C SER A 283 25.00 -30.27 -7.01
N GLY A 284 25.33 -29.66 -5.87
CA GLY A 284 26.65 -29.79 -5.24
C GLY A 284 26.94 -31.19 -4.68
N TRP A 285 25.90 -31.97 -4.39
CA TRP A 285 26.04 -33.39 -4.03
C TRP A 285 26.29 -34.29 -5.25
N ILE A 286 25.68 -33.96 -6.39
CA ILE A 286 25.67 -34.84 -7.58
C ILE A 286 26.92 -34.67 -8.45
N SER A 287 27.49 -33.46 -8.54
CA SER A 287 28.69 -33.22 -9.37
C SER A 287 29.70 -32.34 -8.64
N PRO A 288 30.68 -32.92 -7.92
CA PRO A 288 31.70 -32.16 -7.22
C PRO A 288 32.74 -31.49 -8.13
N GLN A 289 32.86 -31.90 -9.40
CA GLN A 289 33.96 -31.50 -10.29
C GLN A 289 33.53 -31.59 -11.77
N THR A 290 33.46 -30.46 -12.50
CA THR A 290 33.89 -30.33 -13.93
C THR A 290 33.70 -28.91 -14.50
N HIS A 291 34.80 -28.34 -15.01
CA HIS A 291 35.03 -27.34 -16.08
C HIS A 291 34.24 -26.01 -16.18
N ALA A 292 35.00 -24.90 -16.12
CA ALA A 292 34.55 -23.55 -15.79
C ALA A 292 34.14 -22.60 -16.96
N ALA A 293 33.96 -23.07 -18.20
CA ALA A 293 33.72 -22.16 -19.35
C ALA A 293 32.36 -22.35 -20.05
N GLU A 294 31.94 -23.58 -20.38
CA GLU A 294 30.62 -23.85 -20.99
C GLU A 294 29.47 -23.93 -19.98
N GLU A 295 29.78 -24.02 -18.68
CA GLU A 295 28.81 -24.15 -17.59
C GLU A 295 27.95 -22.89 -17.32
N THR A 296 28.26 -21.75 -17.92
CA THR A 296 27.64 -20.48 -17.52
C THR A 296 26.26 -20.24 -18.15
N ASP A 297 26.06 -20.62 -19.41
CA ASP A 297 24.77 -20.42 -20.08
C ASP A 297 23.75 -21.51 -19.71
N SER A 298 24.20 -22.76 -19.54
CA SER A 298 23.34 -23.87 -19.08
C SER A 298 22.78 -23.64 -17.67
N LYS A 299 23.60 -23.16 -16.73
CA LYS A 299 23.17 -22.81 -15.37
C LYS A 299 22.16 -21.66 -15.32
N VAL A 300 22.25 -20.71 -16.25
CA VAL A 300 21.29 -19.60 -16.37
C VAL A 300 19.94 -20.09 -16.89
N ILE A 301 19.95 -21.01 -17.88
CA ILE A 301 18.74 -21.63 -18.41
C ILE A 301 18.06 -22.45 -17.31
N GLU A 302 18.81 -23.26 -16.58
CA GLU A 302 18.28 -24.11 -15.51
C GLU A 302 17.68 -23.30 -14.35
N SER A 303 18.35 -22.23 -13.92
CA SER A 303 17.81 -21.31 -12.91
C SER A 303 16.54 -20.60 -13.39
N SER A 304 16.47 -20.23 -14.68
CA SER A 304 15.28 -19.64 -15.29
C SER A 304 14.12 -20.64 -15.36
N LEU A 305 14.38 -21.90 -15.71
CA LEU A 305 13.38 -22.97 -15.70
C LEU A 305 12.86 -23.22 -14.29
N LEU A 306 13.74 -23.24 -13.28
CA LEU A 306 13.37 -23.39 -11.88
C LEU A 306 12.49 -22.23 -11.39
N PHE A 307 12.79 -21.00 -11.82
CA PHE A 307 11.94 -19.85 -11.55
C PHE A 307 10.53 -20.04 -12.11
N TYR A 308 10.38 -20.33 -13.40
CA TYR A 308 9.06 -20.51 -14.01
C TYR A 308 8.31 -21.71 -13.42
N ALA A 309 8.99 -22.82 -13.15
CA ALA A 309 8.42 -23.98 -12.49
C ALA A 309 7.90 -23.62 -11.08
N SER A 310 8.70 -22.92 -10.27
CA SER A 310 8.28 -22.46 -8.93
C SER A 310 7.10 -21.48 -9.00
N LEU A 311 7.05 -20.62 -10.02
CA LEU A 311 5.96 -19.66 -10.22
C LEU A 311 4.66 -20.39 -10.58
N ILE A 312 4.73 -21.37 -11.47
CA ILE A 312 3.59 -22.22 -11.84
C ILE A 312 3.10 -23.01 -10.61
N VAL A 313 4.00 -23.63 -9.83
CA VAL A 313 3.64 -24.32 -8.58
C VAL A 313 2.95 -23.37 -7.61
N THR A 314 3.44 -22.13 -7.49
CA THR A 314 2.84 -21.14 -6.60
C THR A 314 1.42 -20.77 -7.05
N LEU A 315 1.20 -20.57 -8.35
CA LEU A 315 -0.10 -20.16 -8.91
C LEU A 315 -1.12 -21.29 -9.03
N VAL A 316 -0.67 -22.52 -9.30
CA VAL A 316 -1.56 -23.66 -9.59
C VAL A 316 -1.73 -24.57 -8.37
N VAL A 317 -0.77 -24.60 -7.45
CA VAL A 317 -0.83 -25.49 -6.28
C VAL A 317 -0.98 -24.70 -4.99
N ILE A 318 -0.04 -23.79 -4.68
CA ILE A 318 0.01 -23.12 -3.37
C ILE A 318 -1.18 -22.18 -3.18
N ALA A 319 -1.41 -21.25 -4.13
CA ALA A 319 -2.51 -20.31 -4.02
C ALA A 319 -3.88 -21.02 -3.98
N PRO A 320 -4.15 -22.00 -4.86
CA PRO A 320 -5.41 -22.72 -4.82
C PRO A 320 -5.60 -23.55 -3.55
N ALA A 321 -4.56 -24.26 -3.09
CA ALA A 321 -4.64 -25.06 -1.86
C ALA A 321 -5.02 -24.22 -0.64
N TRP A 322 -4.42 -23.03 -0.49
CA TRP A 322 -4.79 -22.12 0.61
C TRP A 322 -6.25 -21.65 0.49
N THR A 323 -6.69 -21.22 -0.70
CA THR A 323 -8.08 -20.76 -0.88
C THR A 323 -9.10 -21.87 -0.66
N GLN A 324 -8.80 -23.12 -1.07
CA GLN A 324 -9.65 -24.28 -0.81
C GLN A 324 -9.74 -24.62 0.67
N PHE A 325 -8.62 -24.55 1.40
CA PHE A 325 -8.60 -24.76 2.84
C PHE A 325 -9.48 -23.77 3.60
N VAL A 326 -9.36 -22.48 3.23
CA VAL A 326 -10.02 -21.35 3.88
C VAL A 326 -11.53 -21.35 3.59
N GLN A 327 -11.95 -21.32 2.33
CA GLN A 327 -13.38 -21.26 1.95
C GLN A 327 -14.06 -22.63 1.95
N GLY A 328 -13.31 -23.74 1.97
CA GLY A 328 -13.88 -25.08 1.83
C GLY A 328 -14.31 -25.42 0.41
N PHE A 329 -13.75 -24.76 -0.62
CA PHE A 329 -14.11 -25.01 -2.01
C PHE A 329 -13.92 -26.50 -2.39
N HIS A 330 -15.00 -27.15 -2.81
CA HIS A 330 -14.93 -28.50 -3.39
C HIS A 330 -14.32 -28.52 -4.80
N ARG A 331 -14.30 -27.38 -5.50
CA ARG A 331 -13.74 -27.25 -6.86
C ARG A 331 -12.42 -26.46 -6.82
N HIS A 332 -11.57 -26.68 -7.81
CA HIS A 332 -10.34 -25.92 -7.94
C HIS A 332 -10.64 -24.43 -8.26
N PRO A 333 -10.06 -23.46 -7.54
CA PRO A 333 -10.30 -22.02 -7.73
C PRO A 333 -10.14 -21.51 -9.17
N LEU A 334 -9.17 -22.02 -9.93
CA LEU A 334 -9.04 -21.65 -11.35
C LEU A 334 -10.24 -22.15 -12.18
N LEU A 335 -10.78 -23.34 -11.87
CA LEU A 335 -11.98 -23.85 -12.52
C LEU A 335 -13.21 -23.05 -12.07
N TRP A 336 -13.25 -22.62 -10.81
CA TRP A 336 -14.27 -21.70 -10.33
C TRP A 336 -14.25 -20.39 -11.11
N ILE A 337 -13.08 -19.78 -11.32
CA ILE A 337 -12.92 -18.56 -12.12
C ILE A 337 -13.44 -18.77 -13.55
N LEU A 338 -13.05 -19.88 -14.20
CA LEU A 338 -13.51 -20.17 -15.56
C LEU A 338 -15.04 -20.32 -15.61
N ASN A 339 -15.62 -21.10 -14.70
CA ASN A 339 -17.07 -21.27 -14.64
C ASN A 339 -17.77 -19.93 -14.37
N PHE A 340 -17.25 -19.12 -13.46
CA PHE A 340 -17.76 -17.78 -13.19
C PHE A 340 -17.75 -16.95 -14.47
N VAL A 341 -16.61 -16.82 -15.17
CA VAL A 341 -16.54 -16.03 -16.41
C VAL A 341 -17.57 -16.49 -17.46
N PHE A 342 -17.84 -17.79 -17.56
CA PHE A 342 -18.77 -18.37 -18.54
C PHE A 342 -20.22 -18.53 -18.06
N GLU A 343 -20.56 -18.16 -16.83
CA GLU A 343 -21.92 -18.30 -16.28
C GLU A 343 -22.92 -17.34 -16.95
N GLU A 344 -22.52 -16.07 -17.15
CA GLU A 344 -23.28 -15.06 -17.91
C GLU A 344 -22.51 -14.63 -19.16
N PRO A 345 -22.38 -15.49 -20.19
CA PRO A 345 -21.43 -15.29 -21.27
C PRO A 345 -21.75 -14.04 -22.09
N LEU A 346 -23.04 -13.72 -22.30
CA LEU A 346 -23.42 -12.56 -23.11
C LEU A 346 -22.94 -11.23 -22.50
N LYS A 347 -23.18 -11.01 -21.20
CA LYS A 347 -22.82 -9.76 -20.53
C LYS A 347 -21.31 -9.65 -20.35
N ARG A 348 -20.68 -10.72 -19.84
CA ARG A 348 -19.25 -10.74 -19.50
C ARG A 348 -18.36 -10.73 -20.75
N LEU A 349 -18.70 -11.52 -21.77
CA LEU A 349 -17.97 -11.52 -23.04
C LEU A 349 -18.15 -10.21 -23.81
N ALA A 350 -19.35 -9.61 -23.82
CA ALA A 350 -19.57 -8.30 -24.44
C ALA A 350 -18.70 -7.22 -23.77
N LEU A 351 -18.56 -7.27 -22.43
CA LEU A 351 -17.67 -6.36 -21.70
C LEU A 351 -16.20 -6.60 -22.07
N CYS A 352 -15.76 -7.86 -22.22
CA CYS A 352 -14.41 -8.18 -22.71
C CYS A 352 -14.17 -7.62 -24.12
N ILE A 353 -15.12 -7.80 -25.05
CA ILE A 353 -15.06 -7.25 -26.41
C ILE A 353 -14.99 -5.71 -26.37
N TYR A 354 -15.79 -5.09 -25.50
CA TYR A 354 -15.75 -3.65 -25.27
C TYR A 354 -14.37 -3.19 -24.78
N TRP A 355 -13.79 -3.84 -23.77
CA TRP A 355 -12.45 -3.52 -23.27
C TRP A 355 -11.38 -3.67 -24.35
N VAL A 356 -11.39 -4.76 -25.12
CA VAL A 356 -10.47 -4.95 -26.25
C VAL A 356 -10.63 -3.84 -27.29
N SER A 357 -11.86 -3.44 -27.59
CA SER A 357 -12.15 -2.35 -28.52
C SER A 357 -11.62 -1.00 -28.02
N VAL A 358 -11.82 -0.68 -26.74
CA VAL A 358 -11.30 0.54 -26.11
C VAL A 358 -9.78 0.55 -26.09
N ILE A 359 -9.13 -0.57 -25.74
CA ILE A 359 -7.67 -0.71 -25.77
C ILE A 359 -7.15 -0.52 -27.20
N CYS A 360 -7.74 -1.20 -28.18
CA CYS A 360 -7.33 -1.10 -29.59
C CYS A 360 -7.44 0.34 -30.10
N ALA A 361 -8.60 0.98 -29.88
CA ALA A 361 -8.81 2.39 -30.24
C ALA A 361 -7.80 3.30 -29.52
N SER A 362 -7.48 3.01 -28.26
CA SER A 362 -6.53 3.80 -27.47
C SER A 362 -5.09 3.68 -27.99
N VAL A 363 -4.66 2.46 -28.36
CA VAL A 363 -3.33 2.21 -28.93
C VAL A 363 -3.19 2.84 -30.32
N LEU A 364 -4.21 2.71 -31.18
CA LEU A 364 -4.22 3.35 -32.50
C LEU A 364 -4.14 4.87 -32.39
N ARG A 365 -4.93 5.45 -31.48
CA ARG A 365 -4.90 6.88 -31.22
C ARG A 365 -3.57 7.33 -30.63
N PHE A 366 -2.99 6.56 -29.72
CA PHE A 366 -1.67 6.80 -29.16
C PHE A 366 -0.59 6.83 -30.25
N TYR A 367 -0.56 5.82 -31.13
CA TYR A 367 0.39 5.76 -32.24
C TYR A 367 0.31 7.01 -33.13
N ASN A 368 -0.90 7.46 -33.45
CA ASN A 368 -1.12 8.67 -34.24
C ASN A 368 -0.69 9.96 -33.51
N ILE A 369 -0.93 10.06 -32.21
CA ILE A 369 -0.56 11.23 -31.40
C ILE A 369 0.96 11.31 -31.21
N SER A 370 1.62 10.17 -31.00
CA SER A 370 3.05 10.13 -30.73
C SER A 370 3.90 10.57 -31.91
N LYS A 371 3.41 10.33 -33.13
CA LYS A 371 4.00 10.86 -34.35
C LYS A 371 3.97 12.40 -34.45
N SER A 372 3.12 13.07 -33.67
CA SER A 372 2.73 14.47 -33.89
C SER A 372 3.26 15.49 -32.85
N ARG A 373 3.68 15.10 -31.63
CA ARG A 373 4.15 16.09 -30.62
C ARG A 373 5.24 15.57 -29.68
N LYS A 374 6.27 16.40 -29.47
CA LYS A 374 7.46 16.16 -28.62
C LYS A 374 7.27 16.34 -27.10
N ASN A 375 6.08 16.74 -26.64
CA ASN A 375 5.81 17.00 -25.21
C ASN A 375 4.79 15.98 -24.67
N GLU A 376 5.24 14.75 -24.37
CA GLU A 376 4.34 13.60 -24.27
C GLU A 376 4.01 13.11 -22.85
N ARG A 377 4.93 13.10 -21.89
CA ARG A 377 4.75 12.27 -20.67
C ARG A 377 3.63 12.73 -19.72
N ILE A 378 3.42 14.03 -19.54
CA ILE A 378 2.38 14.56 -18.64
C ILE A 378 0.98 14.41 -19.25
N LEU A 379 0.83 14.67 -20.56
CA LEU A 379 -0.43 14.48 -21.26
C LEU A 379 -0.77 12.99 -21.38
N LEU A 380 0.24 12.14 -21.55
CA LEU A 380 0.10 10.69 -21.62
C LEU A 380 -0.45 10.10 -20.32
N ARG A 381 0.02 10.56 -19.15
CA ARG A 381 -0.54 10.14 -17.86
C ARG A 381 -2.04 10.42 -17.79
N LYS A 382 -2.45 11.65 -18.10
CA LYS A 382 -3.87 12.06 -18.08
C LYS A 382 -4.70 11.26 -19.08
N TYR A 383 -4.12 10.95 -20.24
CA TYR A 383 -4.77 10.12 -21.25
C TYR A 383 -5.05 8.71 -20.70
N TYR A 384 -4.08 8.06 -20.05
CA TYR A 384 -4.32 6.76 -19.42
C TYR A 384 -5.34 6.81 -18.28
N HIS A 385 -5.40 7.92 -17.52
CA HIS A 385 -6.43 8.10 -16.49
C HIS A 385 -7.82 8.20 -17.13
N LEU A 386 -7.96 8.88 -18.28
CA LEU A 386 -9.21 8.93 -19.02
C LEU A 386 -9.59 7.56 -19.61
N VAL A 387 -8.62 6.80 -20.15
CA VAL A 387 -8.86 5.42 -20.64
C VAL A 387 -9.33 4.52 -19.49
N ALA A 388 -8.74 4.64 -18.30
CA ALA A 388 -9.17 3.91 -17.12
C ALA A 388 -10.64 4.22 -16.75
N VAL A 389 -11.07 5.48 -16.80
CA VAL A 389 -12.48 5.86 -16.60
C VAL A 389 -13.38 5.17 -17.63
N LEU A 390 -13.02 5.24 -18.91
CA LEU A 390 -13.80 4.62 -19.99
C LEU A 390 -13.90 3.09 -19.88
N MET A 391 -12.84 2.44 -19.39
CA MET A 391 -12.83 0.99 -19.21
C MET A 391 -13.58 0.55 -17.96
N PHE A 392 -13.35 1.20 -16.81
CA PHE A 392 -13.83 0.73 -15.51
C PHE A 392 -15.24 1.21 -15.18
N SER A 393 -15.66 2.42 -15.60
CA SER A 393 -16.99 2.93 -15.25
C SER A 393 -18.15 2.08 -15.80
N PRO A 394 -18.16 1.64 -17.07
CA PRO A 394 -19.23 0.77 -17.56
C PRO A 394 -19.21 -0.61 -16.88
N ALA A 395 -18.02 -1.17 -16.65
CA ALA A 395 -17.87 -2.45 -15.98
C ALA A 395 -18.45 -2.41 -14.57
N LEU A 396 -18.22 -1.31 -13.84
CA LEU A 396 -18.74 -1.11 -12.50
C LEU A 396 -20.27 -1.01 -12.47
N ILE A 397 -20.87 -0.36 -13.46
CA ILE A 397 -22.34 -0.22 -13.56
C ILE A 397 -23.01 -1.55 -13.91
N PHE A 398 -22.44 -2.32 -14.85
CA PHE A 398 -23.09 -3.51 -15.38
C PHE A 398 -22.76 -4.81 -14.61
N GLN A 399 -21.53 -4.95 -14.12
CA GLN A 399 -21.00 -6.18 -13.51
C GLN A 399 -19.84 -5.86 -12.52
N SER A 400 -20.15 -5.32 -11.34
CA SER A 400 -19.16 -5.01 -10.28
C SER A 400 -18.33 -6.21 -9.86
N SER A 401 -18.96 -7.37 -9.58
CA SER A 401 -18.25 -8.58 -9.15
C SER A 401 -17.26 -9.11 -10.20
N PHE A 402 -17.54 -8.92 -11.49
CA PHE A 402 -16.60 -9.29 -12.55
C PHE A 402 -15.42 -8.31 -12.61
N LEU A 403 -15.68 -7.01 -12.39
CA LEU A 403 -14.65 -6.00 -12.29
C LEU A 403 -13.73 -6.24 -11.09
N ASP A 404 -14.24 -6.69 -9.94
CA ASP A 404 -13.44 -7.06 -8.76
C ASP A 404 -12.41 -8.12 -9.09
N LEU A 405 -12.86 -9.20 -9.72
CA LEU A 405 -12.00 -10.30 -10.15
C LEU A 405 -10.97 -9.83 -11.18
N ALA A 406 -11.38 -8.96 -12.13
CA ALA A 406 -10.49 -8.40 -13.13
C ALA A 406 -9.42 -7.48 -12.52
N PHE A 407 -9.76 -6.66 -11.51
CA PHE A 407 -8.79 -5.86 -10.76
C PHE A 407 -7.77 -6.73 -10.03
N GLY A 408 -8.23 -7.78 -9.35
CA GLY A 408 -7.33 -8.74 -8.70
C GLY A 408 -6.40 -9.46 -9.68
N ALA A 409 -6.94 -9.90 -10.83
CA ALA A 409 -6.15 -10.52 -11.88
C ALA A 409 -5.12 -9.55 -12.49
N ALA A 410 -5.50 -8.31 -12.76
CA ALA A 410 -4.59 -7.28 -13.27
C ALA A 410 -3.46 -6.97 -12.27
N LEU A 411 -3.78 -6.87 -10.97
CA LEU A 411 -2.77 -6.71 -9.91
C LEU A 411 -1.83 -7.90 -9.84
N ALA A 412 -2.34 -9.13 -9.96
CA ALA A 412 -1.51 -10.34 -10.01
C ALA A 412 -0.55 -10.33 -11.21
N VAL A 413 -1.02 -9.92 -12.39
CA VAL A 413 -0.17 -9.79 -13.59
C VAL A 413 0.91 -8.73 -13.38
N PHE A 414 0.57 -7.55 -12.85
CA PHE A 414 1.57 -6.52 -12.55
C PHE A 414 2.59 -6.97 -11.51
N LEU A 415 2.17 -7.70 -10.47
CA LEU A 415 3.09 -8.29 -9.50
C LEU A 415 4.02 -9.32 -10.16
N ILE A 416 3.51 -10.20 -11.03
CA ILE A 416 4.36 -11.16 -11.76
C ILE A 416 5.38 -10.43 -12.63
N LEU A 417 4.96 -9.40 -13.37
CA LEU A 417 5.87 -8.59 -14.19
C LEU A 417 6.94 -7.90 -13.34
N GLU A 418 6.57 -7.37 -12.17
CA GLU A 418 7.52 -6.73 -11.27
C GLU A 418 8.46 -7.74 -10.61
N ILE A 419 7.99 -8.94 -10.24
CA ILE A 419 8.83 -10.04 -9.76
C ILE A 419 9.84 -10.44 -10.84
N VAL A 420 9.39 -10.61 -12.09
CA VAL A 420 10.28 -10.89 -13.23
C VAL A 420 11.27 -9.75 -13.44
N ARG A 421 10.87 -8.49 -13.27
CA ARG A 421 11.78 -7.33 -13.39
C ARG A 421 12.81 -7.26 -12.26
N LEU A 422 12.37 -7.40 -11.00
CA LEU A 422 13.21 -7.40 -9.80
C LEU A 422 14.22 -8.54 -9.82
N SER A 423 13.79 -9.70 -10.29
CA SER A 423 14.66 -10.86 -10.47
C SER A 423 15.73 -10.69 -11.55
N ILE A 424 15.69 -9.60 -12.35
CA ILE A 424 16.75 -9.22 -13.30
C ILE A 424 17.71 -8.20 -12.68
N LEU A 425 17.17 -7.32 -11.83
CA LEU A 425 17.86 -6.20 -11.19
C LEU A 425 18.70 -6.63 -9.97
N LYS A 426 19.50 -7.70 -10.10
CA LYS A 426 20.73 -8.08 -9.34
C LYS A 426 20.85 -7.83 -7.81
N ARG A 427 19.78 -7.47 -7.08
CA ARG A 427 19.92 -6.86 -5.74
C ARG A 427 18.84 -7.23 -4.73
N PHE A 428 18.02 -8.25 -4.98
CA PHE A 428 17.00 -8.65 -4.00
C PHE A 428 17.61 -9.50 -2.86
N ASN A 429 18.25 -8.82 -1.89
CA ASN A 429 18.74 -9.42 -0.63
C ASN A 429 17.61 -9.47 0.41
N PHE A 430 16.61 -10.35 0.22
CA PHE A 430 15.48 -10.46 1.16
C PHE A 430 15.91 -10.86 2.59
N PHE A 431 17.04 -11.54 2.78
CA PHE A 431 17.48 -12.06 4.09
C PHE A 431 18.67 -11.34 4.74
N GLY A 432 19.12 -10.19 4.23
CA GLY A 432 20.12 -9.35 4.91
C GLY A 432 21.52 -9.96 5.13
N LYS A 433 21.76 -11.23 4.74
CA LYS A 433 23.08 -11.85 4.75
C LYS A 433 23.64 -11.84 3.33
N PRO A 434 24.76 -11.14 3.06
CA PRO A 434 25.46 -11.33 1.81
C PRO A 434 25.91 -12.79 1.76
N LEU A 435 25.39 -13.53 0.78
CA LEU A 435 25.94 -14.85 0.45
C LEU A 435 27.45 -14.64 0.22
N HIS A 436 28.29 -15.42 0.90
CA HIS A 436 29.75 -15.28 0.98
C HIS A 436 30.45 -15.34 -0.41
N ASN A 437 29.72 -15.54 -1.50
CA ASN A 437 30.26 -15.55 -2.85
C ASN A 437 29.46 -14.61 -3.77
N GLN A 438 29.92 -13.36 -3.91
CA GLN A 438 29.30 -12.32 -4.76
C GLN A 438 29.23 -12.71 -6.25
N ASN A 439 30.05 -13.65 -6.70
CA ASN A 439 30.11 -14.07 -8.11
C ASN A 439 28.97 -15.02 -8.49
N LEU A 440 28.51 -15.88 -7.56
CA LEU A 440 27.39 -16.80 -7.81
C LEU A 440 26.05 -16.05 -7.86
N CYS A 441 25.84 -15.06 -6.99
CA CYS A 441 24.64 -14.20 -7.00
C CYS A 441 24.51 -13.35 -8.27
N ARG A 442 25.61 -13.10 -9.00
CA ARG A 442 25.62 -12.24 -10.18
C ARG A 442 25.04 -12.91 -11.43
N GLN A 443 24.98 -14.24 -11.47
CA GLN A 443 24.56 -15.03 -12.64
C GLN A 443 23.14 -15.62 -12.52
N VAL A 444 22.67 -15.91 -11.31
CA VAL A 444 21.38 -16.59 -11.06
C VAL A 444 20.15 -15.74 -11.39
N TRP A 445 20.29 -14.42 -11.39
CA TRP A 445 19.21 -13.44 -11.57
C TRP A 445 19.13 -12.91 -13.01
N LYS A 446 19.36 -13.77 -14.01
CA LYS A 446 19.08 -13.43 -15.42
C LYS A 446 17.98 -14.37 -15.93
N ILE A 447 16.74 -13.94 -15.84
CA ILE A 447 15.62 -14.70 -16.41
C ILE A 447 15.67 -14.59 -17.93
N TRP A 448 16.06 -15.68 -18.58
CA TRP A 448 16.03 -15.84 -20.03
C TRP A 448 14.72 -16.53 -20.45
N PRO A 449 14.08 -16.20 -21.60
CA PRO A 449 14.37 -15.14 -22.57
C PRO A 449 13.57 -13.84 -22.36
N LEU A 450 12.47 -13.88 -21.61
CA LEU A 450 11.48 -12.80 -21.54
C LEU A 450 11.97 -11.57 -20.76
N GLY A 451 12.93 -11.73 -19.85
CA GLY A 451 13.30 -10.68 -18.92
C GLY A 451 13.78 -9.39 -19.59
N LYS A 452 14.60 -9.49 -20.65
CA LYS A 452 15.11 -8.31 -21.36
C LYS A 452 13.99 -7.52 -22.03
N HIS A 453 13.05 -8.21 -22.68
CA HIS A 453 11.93 -7.58 -23.39
C HIS A 453 10.96 -6.91 -22.41
N ILE A 454 10.64 -7.59 -21.30
CA ILE A 454 9.77 -7.03 -20.25
C ILE A 454 10.40 -5.80 -19.62
N ASN A 455 11.70 -5.85 -19.29
CA ASN A 455 12.39 -4.71 -18.70
C ASN A 455 12.43 -3.51 -19.67
N GLN A 456 12.70 -3.73 -20.96
CA GLN A 456 12.67 -2.66 -21.97
C GLN A 456 11.28 -2.06 -22.12
N PHE A 457 10.23 -2.89 -22.17
CA PHE A 457 8.85 -2.43 -22.24
C PHE A 457 8.48 -1.61 -21.01
N MET A 458 8.71 -2.15 -19.80
CA MET A 458 8.34 -1.46 -18.56
C MET A 458 9.12 -0.16 -18.35
N ASN A 459 10.42 -0.12 -18.69
CA ASN A 459 11.24 1.10 -18.59
C ASN A 459 10.82 2.19 -19.59
N ALA A 460 10.07 1.88 -20.65
CA ALA A 460 9.49 2.90 -21.52
C ALA A 460 8.36 3.69 -20.84
N PHE A 461 7.75 3.12 -19.80
CA PHE A 461 6.62 3.70 -19.06
C PHE A 461 6.97 4.17 -17.65
N THR A 462 8.25 4.12 -17.25
CA THR A 462 8.69 4.66 -15.95
C THR A 462 8.78 6.18 -15.98
N ASP A 463 8.33 6.82 -14.91
CA ASP A 463 8.45 8.26 -14.72
C ASP A 463 9.69 8.62 -13.88
N HIS A 464 10.07 9.90 -13.82
CA HIS A 464 11.10 10.43 -12.90
C HIS A 464 10.83 10.12 -11.43
N ARG A 465 9.57 9.78 -11.09
CA ARG A 465 9.14 9.37 -9.75
C ARG A 465 9.35 7.89 -9.47
N ASP A 466 9.48 7.08 -10.51
CA ASP A 466 9.72 5.65 -10.41
C ASP A 466 11.24 5.43 -10.37
N SER A 467 11.72 4.80 -9.30
CA SER A 467 13.13 4.42 -9.22
C SER A 467 13.39 3.17 -10.06
N GLU A 468 14.64 2.91 -10.42
CA GLU A 468 15.04 1.68 -11.13
C GLU A 468 14.55 0.39 -10.43
N LEU A 469 14.29 0.47 -9.11
CA LEU A 469 13.92 -0.66 -8.26
C LEU A 469 12.42 -0.97 -8.20
N LEU A 470 11.49 0.00 -8.30
CA LEU A 470 10.05 -0.27 -8.16
C LEU A 470 9.21 0.69 -9.02
N ILE A 471 8.34 0.15 -9.88
CA ILE A 471 7.43 0.95 -10.71
C ILE A 471 6.13 1.19 -9.96
N VAL A 472 6.06 2.24 -9.14
CA VAL A 472 4.90 2.50 -8.28
C VAL A 472 3.69 2.96 -9.10
N SER A 473 3.94 3.69 -10.19
CA SER A 473 2.90 4.42 -10.94
C SER A 473 1.73 3.55 -11.45
N HIS A 474 1.99 2.32 -11.89
CA HIS A 474 0.95 1.45 -12.44
C HIS A 474 0.14 0.77 -11.33
N PHE A 475 0.79 0.38 -10.23
CA PHE A 475 0.12 -0.16 -9.06
C PHE A 475 -0.76 0.87 -8.37
N SER A 476 -0.29 2.12 -8.24
CA SER A 476 -1.04 3.17 -7.53
C SER A 476 -2.31 3.57 -8.26
N LEU A 477 -2.29 3.66 -9.60
CA LEU A 477 -3.50 3.91 -10.40
C LEU A 477 -4.51 2.77 -10.27
N LEU A 478 -4.04 1.52 -10.40
CA LEU A 478 -4.92 0.34 -10.35
C LEU A 478 -5.50 0.14 -8.94
N LEU A 479 -4.67 0.17 -7.91
CA LEU A 479 -5.10 0.07 -6.50
C LEU A 479 -6.02 1.24 -6.14
N GLY A 480 -5.72 2.45 -6.59
CA GLY A 480 -6.56 3.60 -6.29
C GLY A 480 -7.94 3.55 -6.97
N CYS A 481 -8.10 2.80 -8.06
CA CYS A 481 -9.40 2.49 -8.64
C CYS A 481 -10.09 1.30 -7.93
N ALA A 482 -9.34 0.26 -7.59
CA ALA A 482 -9.88 -0.99 -7.04
C ALA A 482 -10.25 -0.91 -5.55
N LEU A 483 -9.47 -0.19 -4.73
CA LEU A 483 -9.66 -0.14 -3.27
C LEU A 483 -11.03 0.39 -2.85
N PRO A 484 -11.56 1.51 -3.41
CA PRO A 484 -12.88 1.98 -3.04
C PRO A 484 -13.97 0.95 -3.33
N GLU A 485 -13.84 0.23 -4.45
CA GLU A 485 -14.79 -0.82 -4.85
C GLU A 485 -14.74 -2.03 -3.93
N TRP A 486 -13.55 -2.59 -3.69
CA TRP A 486 -13.37 -3.73 -2.77
C TRP A 486 -13.81 -3.45 -1.35
N LEU A 487 -13.77 -2.18 -0.96
CA LEU A 487 -14.35 -1.77 0.30
C LEU A 487 -15.89 -1.78 0.18
N SER A 488 -16.50 -1.26 -0.90
CA SER A 488 -17.95 -0.97 -1.00
C SER A 488 -18.89 -2.12 -1.30
N THR A 489 -18.38 -3.34 -1.44
CA THR A 489 -19.12 -4.50 -1.96
C THR A 489 -20.45 -4.83 -1.28
N ASP A 490 -20.73 -4.34 -0.06
CA ASP A 490 -21.91 -4.78 0.73
C ASP A 490 -22.91 -3.67 1.12
N PHE A 491 -22.70 -2.40 0.71
CA PHE A 491 -23.53 -1.28 1.20
C PHE A 491 -24.22 -0.50 0.06
N SER A 492 -25.52 -0.73 -0.10
CA SER A 492 -26.39 -0.12 -1.11
C SER A 492 -26.72 1.36 -0.86
N ASP A 493 -26.48 1.88 0.34
CA ASP A 493 -26.90 3.22 0.76
C ASP A 493 -26.18 4.37 0.04
N ARG A 494 -25.04 4.11 -0.63
CA ARG A 494 -24.28 5.11 -1.38
C ARG A 494 -23.72 4.56 -2.68
N SER A 495 -24.53 4.60 -3.73
CA SER A 495 -24.18 4.18 -5.10
C SER A 495 -22.90 4.81 -5.68
N LEU A 496 -22.41 5.92 -5.11
CA LEU A 496 -21.21 6.63 -5.58
C LEU A 496 -19.90 6.22 -4.89
N ALA A 497 -19.95 5.49 -3.77
CA ALA A 497 -18.73 5.07 -3.05
C ALA A 497 -17.80 4.17 -3.90
N PRO A 498 -18.32 3.14 -4.60
CA PRO A 498 -17.60 2.40 -5.65
C PRO A 498 -16.82 3.26 -6.65
N PHE A 499 -17.45 4.36 -7.10
CA PHE A 499 -16.91 5.22 -8.15
C PHE A 499 -15.85 6.19 -7.64
N ALA A 500 -15.65 6.31 -6.32
CA ALA A 500 -14.78 7.32 -5.73
C ALA A 500 -13.35 7.24 -6.29
N GLY A 501 -12.81 6.03 -6.48
CA GLY A 501 -11.47 5.81 -7.04
C GLY A 501 -11.37 6.27 -8.49
N ILE A 502 -12.29 5.77 -9.32
CA ILE A 502 -12.32 6.07 -10.76
C ILE A 502 -12.57 7.56 -11.01
N LEU A 503 -13.51 8.18 -10.29
CA LEU A 503 -13.83 9.59 -10.44
C LEU A 503 -12.72 10.50 -9.91
N SER A 504 -12.13 10.20 -8.75
CA SER A 504 -11.08 11.04 -8.17
C SER A 504 -9.78 10.99 -8.96
N LEU A 505 -9.30 9.80 -9.33
CA LEU A 505 -8.08 9.64 -10.12
C LEU A 505 -8.32 10.02 -11.57
N GLY A 506 -9.40 9.53 -12.16
CA GLY A 506 -9.71 9.78 -13.57
C GLY A 506 -10.05 11.24 -13.86
N ILE A 507 -11.13 11.72 -13.26
CA ILE A 507 -11.68 13.05 -13.54
C ILE A 507 -11.01 14.10 -12.66
N GLY A 508 -10.85 13.82 -11.36
CA GLY A 508 -10.29 14.76 -10.39
C GLY A 508 -8.85 15.18 -10.72
N ASP A 509 -7.94 14.23 -10.98
CA ASP A 509 -6.54 14.55 -11.35
C ASP A 509 -6.46 15.31 -12.69
N THR A 510 -7.28 14.92 -13.66
CA THR A 510 -7.37 15.60 -14.96
C THR A 510 -7.89 17.03 -14.79
N MET A 511 -8.96 17.21 -14.01
CA MET A 511 -9.54 18.52 -13.75
C MET A 511 -8.58 19.41 -12.94
N ALA A 512 -7.97 18.88 -11.88
CA ALA A 512 -7.01 19.62 -11.06
C ALA A 512 -5.85 20.16 -11.90
N SER A 513 -5.36 19.38 -12.85
CA SER A 513 -4.24 19.77 -13.70
C SER A 513 -4.61 20.69 -14.87
N MET A 514 -5.85 20.61 -15.41
CA MET A 514 -6.33 21.51 -16.47
C MET A 514 -6.85 22.84 -15.91
N VAL A 515 -7.65 22.78 -14.85
CA VAL A 515 -8.23 23.94 -14.17
C VAL A 515 -7.17 24.62 -13.31
N GLY A 516 -6.34 23.87 -12.59
CA GLY A 516 -5.24 24.42 -11.81
C GLY A 516 -4.22 25.16 -12.67
N TYR A 517 -3.96 24.72 -13.90
CA TYR A 517 -3.13 25.48 -14.84
C TYR A 517 -3.77 26.82 -15.25
N LYS A 518 -5.09 26.84 -15.45
CA LYS A 518 -5.82 28.02 -15.94
C LYS A 518 -6.16 29.03 -14.83
N TYR A 519 -6.36 28.56 -13.59
CA TYR A 519 -6.86 29.36 -12.47
C TYR A 519 -5.92 29.39 -11.26
N GLY A 520 -4.80 28.66 -11.27
CA GLY A 520 -3.77 28.68 -10.24
C GLY A 520 -2.92 29.95 -10.28
N ILE A 521 -3.53 31.10 -9.96
CA ILE A 521 -2.89 32.43 -10.01
C ILE A 521 -2.41 32.87 -8.62
N LEU A 522 -2.87 32.23 -7.54
CA LEU A 522 -2.41 32.51 -6.17
C LEU A 522 -1.05 31.86 -5.90
N ARG A 523 0.02 32.59 -6.26
CA ARG A 523 1.36 32.34 -5.73
C ARG A 523 1.37 32.69 -4.24
N TRP A 524 1.52 31.69 -3.37
CA TRP A 524 1.81 31.97 -1.97
C TRP A 524 3.15 32.71 -1.92
N SER A 525 3.10 33.99 -1.55
CA SER A 525 4.29 34.83 -1.40
C SER A 525 5.26 34.13 -0.44
N LYS A 526 6.45 33.77 -0.93
CA LYS A 526 7.60 33.51 -0.06
C LYS A 526 8.07 34.84 0.52
N THR A 527 7.30 35.39 1.45
CA THR A 527 7.76 36.49 2.31
C THR A 527 8.57 35.86 3.43
N GLY A 528 9.83 35.60 3.13
CA GLY A 528 10.86 35.16 4.07
C GLY A 528 12.20 35.56 3.49
N THR A 529 12.55 36.83 3.64
CA THR A 529 13.92 37.33 3.47
C THR A 529 14.80 36.58 4.46
N LEU A 530 15.51 35.56 3.98
CA LEU A 530 16.69 35.01 4.63
C LEU A 530 17.89 35.64 3.91
N ASP A 531 18.49 36.63 4.56
CA ASP A 531 19.84 37.08 4.24
C ASP A 531 20.79 35.88 4.44
N LEU A 532 21.21 35.26 3.34
CA LEU A 532 22.29 34.28 3.32
C LEU A 532 23.59 34.96 2.84
N PRO A 533 24.73 34.71 3.50
CA PRO A 533 26.02 35.23 3.04
C PRO A 533 26.45 34.56 1.72
N PRO A 534 27.29 35.23 0.91
CA PRO A 534 27.38 34.96 -0.52
C PRO A 534 28.41 33.86 -0.84
N HIS A 535 28.17 32.58 -0.51
CA HIS A 535 28.96 31.48 -1.08
C HIS A 535 28.17 30.17 -1.13
N SER A 536 27.40 29.97 -2.20
CA SER A 536 27.17 28.67 -2.88
C SER A 536 26.04 28.84 -3.91
N CYS A 537 26.40 29.33 -5.10
CA CYS A 537 25.56 29.20 -6.28
C CYS A 537 25.48 27.71 -6.67
N ASP A 538 24.26 27.16 -6.70
CA ASP A 538 23.72 26.36 -7.82
C ASP A 538 22.35 25.79 -7.44
N CYS A 539 21.35 26.66 -7.42
CA CYS A 539 19.92 26.29 -7.41
C CYS A 539 19.14 27.27 -8.28
N GLU A 540 19.55 27.41 -9.54
CA GLU A 540 18.85 28.22 -10.54
C GLU A 540 18.45 27.36 -11.75
N TRP A 541 17.57 26.37 -11.57
CA TRP A 541 17.09 25.56 -12.71
C TRP A 541 15.62 25.10 -12.72
N VAL A 542 14.73 25.57 -11.83
CA VAL A 542 13.37 24.97 -11.75
C VAL A 542 12.23 25.82 -12.32
N ILE A 543 12.40 27.10 -12.69
CA ILE A 543 11.29 27.87 -13.31
C ILE A 543 11.75 28.81 -14.42
N ARG A 544 12.39 28.29 -15.48
CA ARG A 544 12.44 28.93 -16.80
C ARG A 544 12.48 27.86 -17.90
N GLY A 545 11.31 27.33 -18.25
CA GLY A 545 11.19 26.33 -19.32
C GLY A 545 9.96 26.47 -20.22
N VAL A 546 9.22 27.58 -20.14
CA VAL A 546 7.98 27.79 -20.95
C VAL A 546 7.87 29.20 -21.56
N HIS A 547 8.96 29.99 -21.65
CA HIS A 547 8.95 31.22 -22.43
C HIS A 547 10.20 31.33 -23.29
N ASN A 548 10.10 30.87 -24.54
CA ASN A 548 10.49 31.64 -25.74
C ASN A 548 10.35 30.78 -27.01
N THR A 549 9.16 30.83 -27.61
CA THR A 549 8.95 30.60 -29.03
C THR A 549 8.18 31.79 -29.57
N THR A 550 8.88 32.88 -29.87
CA THR A 550 8.53 33.93 -30.84
C THR A 550 9.65 34.97 -30.85
N ARG A 551 10.65 34.77 -31.71
CA ARG A 551 11.17 35.73 -32.69
C ARG A 551 12.32 35.11 -33.44
#